data_AF-A0A2V5Y706-F1
#
_entry.id   AF-A0A2V5Y706-F1
#
_cell.length_a   1.000
_cell.length_b   1.000
_cell.length_c   1.000
_cell.angle_alpha   90.00
_cell.angle_beta   90.00
_cell.angle_gamma   90.00
#
_symmetry.space_group_name_H-M   'P 1'
#
loop_
_entity.id
_entity.type
_entity.pdbx_description
1 polymer ?
#
loop_
_entity_poly.entity_id
_entity_poly.type
_entity_poly.pdbx_seq_one_letter_code
_entity_poly.pdbx_strand_id
1 'polypeptide(L)' 'MGMKIIEEYWTMGAYDAVVLFDAPDDETMTAFALKVSSLGNVKTQTLRAFRKEEMEGILTKIK' A
#
# COMPACT_ATOMS: atom_id res chain seq x y z
N MET A 1 -6.56 1.44 -14.58
CA MET A 1 -6.56 1.84 -13.15
C MET A 1 -5.39 2.80 -13.02
N GLY A 2 -5.64 4.07 -12.73
CA GLY A 2 -4.60 5.12 -12.79
C GLY A 2 -3.69 5.08 -11.57
N MET A 3 -2.86 4.06 -11.45
CA MET A 3 -1.94 3.87 -10.31
C MET A 3 -0.53 3.59 -10.80
N LYS A 4 0.46 3.95 -9.97
CA LYS A 4 1.89 3.82 -10.29
C LYS A 4 2.60 3.00 -9.21
N ILE A 5 3.45 2.07 -9.63
CA ILE A 5 4.44 1.46 -8.74
C ILE A 5 5.57 2.47 -8.53
N ILE A 6 5.82 2.83 -7.29
CA ILE A 6 6.92 3.71 -6.90
C ILE A 6 8.18 2.88 -6.75
N GLU A 7 8.14 1.85 -5.91
CA GLU A 7 9.26 0.97 -5.59
C GLU A 7 8.77 -0.44 -5.26
N GLU A 8 9.65 -1.43 -5.46
CA GLU A 8 9.42 -2.84 -5.16
C GLU A 8 10.65 -3.42 -4.46
N TYR A 9 10.41 -4.17 -3.40
CA TYR A 9 11.44 -4.81 -2.59
C TYR A 9 11.10 -6.26 -2.33
N TRP A 10 12.11 -7.13 -2.43
CA TRP A 10 12.05 -8.50 -1.96
C TRP A 10 12.47 -8.56 -0.50
N THR A 11 11.70 -9.25 0.34
CA THR A 11 11.91 -9.27 1.79
C THR A 11 12.10 -10.69 2.29
N MET A 12 12.89 -10.83 3.36
CA MET A 12 12.98 -12.07 4.13
C MET A 12 12.20 -11.87 5.43
N GLY A 13 11.07 -12.57 5.60
CA GLY A 13 10.20 -12.42 6.77
C GLY A 13 8.81 -13.00 6.54
N ALA A 14 7.80 -12.37 7.13
CA ALA A 14 6.40 -12.82 7.02
C ALA A 14 5.78 -12.63 5.61
N TYR A 15 6.41 -11.79 4.79
CA TYR A 15 5.97 -11.48 3.43
C TYR A 15 7.19 -11.55 2.50
N ASP A 16 6.96 -11.98 1.26
CA ASP A 16 8.02 -12.15 0.25
C ASP A 16 8.36 -10.83 -0.47
N ALA A 17 7.41 -9.90 -0.51
CA ALA A 17 7.59 -8.61 -1.18
C ALA A 17 6.86 -7.46 -0.47
N VAL A 18 7.41 -6.26 -0.62
CA VAL A 18 6.78 -4.99 -0.26
C VAL A 18 6.83 -4.08 -1.48
N VAL A 19 5.66 -3.57 -1.90
CA VAL A 19 5.52 -2.70 -3.07
C VAL A 19 4.84 -1.41 -2.65
N LEU A 20 5.47 -0.28 -2.95
CA LEU A 20 4.92 1.05 -2.71
C LEU A 20 4.13 1.50 -3.94
N PHE A 21 2.85 1.80 -3.74
CA PHE A 21 1.96 2.30 -4.79
C PHE A 21 1.58 3.75 -4.55
N ASP A 22 1.49 4.51 -5.64
CA ASP A 22 0.82 5.80 -5.69
C ASP A 22 -0.51 5.60 -6.43
N ALA A 23 -1.61 5.79 -5.71
CA ALA A 23 -2.97 5.59 -6.19
C ALA A 23 -3.81 6.85 -5.85
N PRO A 24 -4.78 7.21 -6.70
CA PRO A 24 -5.57 8.42 -6.54
C PRO A 24 -6.50 8.36 -5.32
N ASP A 25 -6.93 7.16 -4.94
CA ASP A 25 -7.89 6.90 -3.87
C ASP A 25 -7.78 5.45 -3.35
N ASP A 26 -8.37 5.20 -2.19
CA ASP A 26 -8.34 3.91 -1.49
C ASP A 26 -9.16 2.85 -2.27
N GLU A 27 -10.21 3.25 -2.97
CA GLU A 27 -11.05 2.40 -3.82
C GLU A 27 -10.26 1.81 -5.00
N THR A 28 -9.45 2.62 -5.67
CA THR A 28 -8.59 2.20 -6.79
C THR A 28 -7.55 1.20 -6.32
N MET A 29 -6.91 1.44 -5.17
CA MET A 29 -5.94 0.51 -4.59
C MET A 29 -6.61 -0.80 -4.15
N THR A 30 -7.80 -0.74 -3.56
CA THR A 30 -8.57 -1.91 -3.13
C THR A 30 -8.97 -2.78 -4.32
N ALA A 31 -9.51 -2.17 -5.39
CA ALA A 31 -9.89 -2.90 -6.60
C ALA A 31 -8.67 -3.59 -7.24
N PHE A 32 -7.49 -2.96 -7.21
CA PHE A 32 -6.27 -3.57 -7.70
C PHE A 32 -5.83 -4.75 -6.84
N ALA A 33 -5.80 -4.59 -5.51
CA ALA A 33 -5.43 -5.67 -4.59
C ALA A 33 -6.35 -6.90 -4.73
N LEU A 34 -7.66 -6.67 -4.90
CA LEU A 34 -8.64 -7.73 -5.14
C LEU A 34 -8.41 -8.43 -6.49
N LYS A 35 -8.17 -7.66 -7.56
CA LYS A 35 -7.86 -8.22 -8.89
C LYS A 35 -6.59 -9.06 -8.87
N VAL A 36 -5.55 -8.59 -8.20
CA VAL A 36 -4.29 -9.34 -8.07
C VAL A 36 -4.48 -10.61 -7.24
N SER A 37 -5.18 -10.50 -6.11
CA SER A 37 -5.48 -11.66 -5.25
C SER A 37 -6.39 -12.69 -5.95
N SER A 38 -7.29 -12.26 -6.84
CA SER A 38 -8.19 -13.17 -7.57
C SER A 38 -7.46 -14.04 -8.59
N LEU A 39 -6.21 -13.72 -8.95
CA LEU A 39 -5.37 -14.57 -9.79
C LEU A 39 -4.79 -15.77 -9.02
N GLY A 40 -4.87 -15.78 -7.69
CA GLY A 40 -4.46 -16.90 -6.84
C GLY A 40 -2.95 -17.03 -6.60
N ASN A 41 -2.12 -16.22 -7.26
CA ASN A 41 -0.67 -16.31 -7.16
C ASN A 41 -0.10 -15.61 -5.92
N VAL A 42 -0.82 -14.64 -5.35
CA VAL A 42 -0.36 -13.85 -4.21
C VAL A 42 -1.51 -13.53 -3.25
N LYS A 43 -1.19 -13.38 -1.97
CA LYS A 43 -2.10 -12.87 -0.94
C LYS A 43 -1.60 -11.50 -0.47
N THR A 44 -2.43 -10.47 -0.62
CA THR A 44 -2.02 -9.09 -0.32
C THR A 44 -2.45 -8.64 1.06
N GLN A 45 -1.62 -7.84 1.73
CA GLN A 45 -2.02 -6.97 2.83
C GLN A 45 -1.72 -5.52 2.42
N THR A 46 -2.75 -4.70 2.33
CA THR A 46 -2.61 -3.28 1.97
C THR A 46 -2.47 -2.45 3.24
N LEU A 47 -1.47 -1.55 3.26
CA LEU A 47 -1.23 -0.61 4.34
C LEU A 47 -1.32 0.81 3.77
N ARG A 48 -2.06 1.70 4.43
CA ARG A 48 -2.01 3.13 4.12
C ARG A 48 -0.69 3.69 4.64
N ALA A 49 0.18 4.10 3.73
CA ALA A 49 1.43 4.78 4.07
C ALA A 49 1.16 6.28 4.27
N PHE A 50 1.63 6.81 5.39
CA PHE A 50 1.65 8.25 5.65
C PHE A 50 3.05 8.79 5.44
N ARG A 51 3.16 9.94 4.80
CA ARG A 51 4.41 10.70 4.78
C ARG A 51 4.72 11.23 6.18
N LYS A 52 5.98 11.60 6.40
CA LYS A 52 6.43 12.15 7.67
C LYS A 52 5.60 13.37 8.08
N GLU A 53 5.33 14.26 7.14
CA GLU A 53 4.57 15.50 7.37
C GLU A 53 3.11 15.21 7.75
N GLU A 54 2.50 14.19 7.14
CA GLU A 54 1.15 13.75 7.48
C GLU A 54 1.10 13.18 8.90
N MET A 55 2.10 12.37 9.27
CA MET A 55 2.22 11.83 10.63
C MET A 55 2.43 12.92 11.68
N GLU A 56 3.23 13.95 11.38
CA GLU A 56 3.38 15.11 12.26
C GLU A 56 2.03 15.79 12.52
N GLY A 57 1.21 15.98 11.47
CA GLY A 57 -0.15 16.49 11.59
C GLY A 57 -1.05 15.59 12.43
N ILE A 58 -0.98 14.26 12.25
CA ILE A 58 -1.75 13.29 13.06
C ILE A 58 -1.37 13.39 14.54
N LEU A 59 -0.07 13.49 14.86
CA LEU A 59 0.41 13.57 16.24
C LEU A 59 -0.10 14.83 16.98
N THR A 60 -0.36 15.93 16.26
CA THR A 60 -0.94 17.13 16.89
C THR A 60 -2.34 16.89 17.46
N LYS A 61 -3.09 15.91 16.95
CA LYS A 61 -4.46 15.58 17.39
C LYS A 61 -4.52 14.76 18.67
N ILE A 62 -3.37 14.27 19.17
CA ILE A 62 -3.27 13.48 20.41
C ILE A 62 -3.06 14.39 21.64
N LYS A 63 -2.80 15.69 21.43
CA LYS A 63 -2.64 16.67 22.52
C LYS A 63 -3.96 17.17 23.06
#